data_AF-A0A820W9G5-F1
#
_entry.id   AF-A0A820W9G5-F1
#
_cell.length_a   1.000
_cell.length_b   1.000
_cell.length_c   1.000
_cell.angle_alpha   90.00
_cell.angle_beta   90.00
_cell.angle_gamma   90.00
#
_symmetry.space_group_name_H-M   'P 1'
#
loop_
_entity.id
_entity.type
_entity.pdbx_description
1 polymer ?
#
loop_
_entity_poly.entity_id
_entity_poly.type
_entity_poly.pdbx_seq_one_letter_code
_entity_poly.pdbx_strand_id
1 'polypeptide(L)'
;MNCSLIFISTLLLILANEADSTHWDYGKRGPDVWSEISPMCAGKNQSPINIRTNCTARRSFEPFNFTSGHSEQVKFILANNGHTITAEPDSRTILSLTGGNLNGIFHFKSFHLHWGPNYNTGSEHQV
;
A
#
# COMPACT_ATOMS: atom_id res chain seq x y z
N MET A 1 31.12 -27.90 -56.05
CA MET A 1 32.00 -28.10 -54.88
C MET A 1 31.14 -27.95 -53.65
N ASN A 2 30.95 -29.06 -52.93
CA ASN A 2 30.13 -29.18 -51.73
C ASN A 2 30.78 -28.43 -50.56
N CYS A 3 29.95 -27.83 -49.71
CA CYS A 3 30.20 -27.87 -48.27
C CYS A 3 28.85 -27.78 -47.53
N SER A 4 28.29 -28.94 -47.24
CA SER A 4 27.30 -29.10 -46.16
C SER A 4 28.05 -29.36 -44.86
N LEU A 5 27.44 -28.99 -43.73
CA LEU A 5 27.27 -29.71 -42.45
C LEU A 5 27.12 -28.66 -41.32
N ILE A 6 25.93 -28.41 -40.77
CA ILE A 6 25.14 -29.14 -39.74
C ILE A 6 25.14 -28.36 -38.40
N PHE A 7 23.92 -28.12 -37.92
CA PHE A 7 23.45 -27.98 -36.54
C PHE A 7 24.43 -27.50 -35.46
N ILE A 8 24.13 -26.33 -34.88
CA ILE A 8 23.84 -26.27 -33.45
C ILE A 8 22.55 -25.48 -33.27
N SER A 9 21.49 -26.23 -32.97
CA SER A 9 20.29 -25.78 -32.27
C SER A 9 20.73 -24.99 -31.03
N THR A 10 20.82 -23.66 -31.14
CA THR A 10 20.82 -22.79 -29.96
C THR A 10 19.39 -22.76 -29.43
N LEU A 11 19.11 -23.84 -28.70
CA LEU A 11 18.14 -23.90 -27.64
C LEU A 11 18.49 -22.81 -26.62
N LEU A 12 18.19 -21.55 -26.94
CA LEU A 12 17.96 -20.53 -25.92
C LEU A 12 16.60 -20.90 -25.30
N LEU A 13 16.58 -21.96 -24.50
CA LEU A 13 15.83 -21.91 -23.24
C LEU A 13 16.56 -20.87 -22.38
N ILE A 14 16.38 -19.59 -22.73
CA ILE A 14 16.14 -18.62 -21.69
C ILE A 14 14.77 -19.01 -21.18
N LEU A 15 14.74 -19.98 -20.26
CA LEU A 15 13.68 -19.99 -19.27
C LEU A 15 13.66 -18.57 -18.76
N ALA A 16 12.54 -17.89 -19.01
CA ALA A 16 12.26 -16.58 -18.49
C ALA A 16 12.38 -16.65 -16.97
N ASN A 17 13.59 -16.49 -16.46
CA ASN A 17 13.84 -16.03 -15.11
C ASN A 17 13.71 -14.50 -15.13
N GLU A 18 12.57 -14.03 -15.65
CA GLU A 18 11.95 -12.82 -15.14
C GLU A 18 11.41 -13.23 -13.76
N ALA A 19 12.32 -13.39 -12.80
CA ALA A 19 11.95 -13.50 -11.40
C ALA A 19 11.42 -12.13 -11.01
N ASP A 20 10.16 -11.89 -11.37
CA ASP A 20 9.24 -10.81 -11.00
C ASP A 20 9.93 -9.68 -10.23
N SER A 21 10.82 -8.96 -10.93
CA SER A 21 11.80 -8.08 -10.29
C SER A 21 11.13 -6.88 -9.60
N THR A 22 9.84 -6.68 -9.88
CA THR A 22 9.00 -5.56 -9.45
C THR A 22 7.97 -5.93 -8.38
N HIS A 23 7.77 -7.22 -8.07
CA HIS A 23 6.79 -7.61 -7.06
C HIS A 23 7.31 -7.42 -5.63
N TRP A 24 6.45 -6.89 -4.76
CA TRP A 24 6.72 -6.66 -3.35
C TRP A 24 5.84 -7.55 -2.49
N ASP A 25 6.35 -7.96 -1.33
CA ASP A 25 5.58 -8.70 -0.33
C ASP A 25 6.02 -8.32 1.10
N TYR A 26 5.50 -9.02 2.11
CA TYR A 26 5.93 -8.90 3.52
C TYR A 26 6.77 -10.11 3.99
N GLY A 27 7.20 -10.96 3.06
CA GLY A 27 7.98 -12.17 3.29
C GLY A 27 9.37 -12.06 2.68
N LYS A 28 9.61 -12.76 1.57
CA LYS A 28 10.95 -12.85 0.95
C LYS A 28 11.41 -11.53 0.34
N ARG A 29 10.48 -10.73 -0.17
CA ARG A 29 10.71 -9.40 -0.74
C ARG A 29 10.06 -8.35 0.17
N GLY A 30 10.39 -8.47 1.45
CA GLY A 30 9.88 -7.61 2.52
C GLY A 30 10.34 -6.15 2.44
N PRO A 31 9.84 -5.30 3.35
CA PRO A 31 10.13 -3.86 3.37
C PRO A 31 11.61 -3.48 3.29
N ASP A 32 12.50 -4.29 3.86
CA ASP A 32 13.95 -4.05 3.85
C ASP A 32 14.56 -3.95 2.44
N VAL A 33 13.92 -4.55 1.43
CA VAL A 33 14.37 -4.56 0.03
C VAL A 33 13.43 -3.82 -0.92
N TRP A 34 12.38 -3.17 -0.42
CA TRP A 34 11.44 -2.44 -1.29
C TRP A 34 12.11 -1.28 -2.05
N SER A 35 13.24 -0.75 -1.55
CA SER A 35 14.03 0.26 -2.26
C SER A 35 14.64 -0.22 -3.58
N GLU A 36 14.85 -1.54 -3.74
CA GLU A 36 15.30 -2.15 -5.00
C GLU A 36 14.18 -2.19 -6.05
N ILE A 37 12.92 -2.24 -5.59
CA ILE A 37 11.71 -2.22 -6.44
C ILE A 37 11.33 -0.79 -6.79
N SER A 38 11.31 0.09 -5.79
CA SER A 38 10.97 1.50 -5.91
C SER A 38 11.94 2.33 -5.08
N PRO A 39 12.86 3.09 -5.70
CA PRO A 39 13.83 3.91 -4.98
C PRO A 39 13.21 4.92 -3.99
N MET A 40 11.93 5.27 -4.18
CA MET A 40 11.18 6.14 -3.27
C MET A 40 11.02 5.56 -1.87
N CYS A 41 11.08 4.23 -1.72
CA CYS A 41 11.03 3.55 -0.41
C CYS A 41 12.26 3.87 0.48
N ALA A 42 13.35 4.38 -0.11
CA ALA A 42 14.52 4.88 0.62
C ALA A 42 14.47 6.41 0.86
N GLY A 43 13.32 7.04 0.66
CA GLY A 43 13.13 8.49 0.85
C GLY A 43 13.21 8.93 2.32
N LYS A 44 13.24 10.24 2.55
CA LYS A 44 13.36 10.82 3.91
C LYS A 44 12.02 11.00 4.65
N ASN A 45 10.91 10.90 3.92
CA ASN A 45 9.56 11.14 4.44
C ASN A 45 8.71 9.85 4.31
N GLN A 46 9.24 8.73 4.82
CA GLN A 46 8.51 7.47 4.83
C GLN A 46 7.57 7.38 6.04
N SER A 47 6.49 6.65 5.85
CA SER A 47 5.65 6.12 6.93
C SER A 47 5.82 4.59 6.97
N PRO A 48 5.51 3.93 8.10
CA PRO A 48 5.05 4.49 9.37
C PRO A 48 6.15 5.16 10.20
N ILE A 49 5.76 5.82 11.29
CA ILE A 49 6.67 6.37 12.30
C ILE A 49 6.22 6.03 13.72
N ASN A 50 7.16 6.11 14.66
CA ASN A 50 6.86 6.12 16.09
C ASN A 50 6.54 7.56 16.56
N ILE A 51 5.31 7.78 17.02
CA ILE A 51 4.81 9.10 17.45
C ILE A 51 5.18 9.33 18.91
N ARG A 52 6.37 9.88 19.14
CA ARG A 52 6.82 10.28 20.47
C ARG A 52 6.04 11.50 20.96
N THR A 53 5.01 11.27 21.78
CA THR A 53 4.06 12.31 22.23
C THR A 53 4.75 13.53 22.85
N ASN A 54 5.87 13.34 23.57
CA ASN A 54 6.67 14.42 24.17
C ASN A 54 7.46 15.27 23.17
N CYS A 55 7.60 14.83 21.91
CA CYS A 55 8.27 15.55 20.83
C CYS A 55 7.27 16.20 19.86
N THR A 56 5.98 16.17 20.15
CA THR A 56 4.94 16.74 19.28
C THR A 56 4.74 18.24 19.53
N ALA A 57 4.49 18.99 18.45
CA ALA A 57 4.08 20.38 18.56
C ALA A 57 2.56 20.45 18.74
N ARG A 58 2.10 21.02 19.86
CA ARG A 58 0.67 21.25 20.06
C ARG A 58 0.19 22.34 19.10
N ARG A 59 -0.76 21.99 18.25
CA ARG A 59 -1.45 22.91 17.33
C ARG A 59 -2.96 22.71 17.46
N SER A 60 -3.70 23.78 17.26
CA SER A 60 -5.15 23.73 17.14
C SER A 60 -5.50 23.86 15.67
N PHE A 61 -6.34 22.95 15.18
CA PHE A 61 -6.86 22.97 13.82
C PHE A 61 -8.38 23.01 13.89
N GLU A 62 -9.02 23.50 12.83
CA GLU A 62 -10.46 23.35 12.65
C GLU A 62 -10.83 21.87 12.75
N PRO A 63 -11.98 21.52 13.36
CA PRO A 63 -12.43 20.14 13.41
C PRO A 63 -12.52 19.51 12.02
N PHE A 64 -12.39 18.19 11.98
CA PHE A 64 -12.77 17.44 10.79
C PHE A 64 -14.28 17.57 10.56
N ASN A 65 -14.67 17.78 9.31
CA ASN A 65 -16.05 17.85 8.87
C ASN A 65 -16.30 16.74 7.84
N PHE A 66 -17.11 15.78 8.25
CA PHE A 66 -17.49 14.59 7.49
C PHE A 66 -18.87 14.81 6.86
N THR A 67 -19.07 14.38 5.61
CA THR A 67 -20.42 14.41 5.00
C THR A 67 -21.41 13.56 5.79
N SER A 68 -22.70 13.93 5.73
CA SER A 68 -23.79 13.24 6.45
C SER A 68 -23.85 11.73 6.22
N GLY A 69 -23.39 11.25 5.06
CA GLY A 69 -23.29 9.81 4.76
C GLY A 69 -22.39 9.02 5.72
N HIS A 70 -21.52 9.66 6.49
CA HIS A 70 -20.71 8.99 7.53
C HIS A 70 -21.51 8.64 8.79
N SER A 71 -22.67 9.27 9.01
CA SER A 71 -23.56 8.98 10.14
C SER A 71 -24.63 7.93 9.81
N GLU A 72 -24.63 7.42 8.58
CA GLU A 72 -25.55 6.41 8.09
C GLU A 72 -24.86 5.03 8.00
N GLN A 73 -25.67 3.98 7.87
CA GLN A 73 -25.14 2.64 7.63
C GLN A 73 -24.61 2.54 6.18
N VAL A 74 -23.30 2.65 6.03
CA VAL A 74 -22.63 2.50 4.72
C VAL A 74 -22.38 1.02 4.42
N LYS A 75 -22.70 0.60 3.20
CA LYS A 75 -22.35 -0.74 2.70
C LYS A 75 -20.97 -0.73 2.08
N PHE A 76 -20.14 -1.67 2.50
CA PHE A 76 -18.79 -1.86 1.95
C PHE A 76 -18.69 -3.19 1.19
N ILE A 77 -17.99 -3.15 0.06
CA ILE A 77 -17.55 -4.31 -0.70
C ILE A 77 -16.15 -4.65 -0.20
N LEU A 78 -15.98 -5.88 0.31
CA LEU A 78 -14.72 -6.36 0.83
C LEU A 78 -13.98 -7.21 -0.21
N ALA A 79 -12.68 -7.00 -0.34
CA ALA A 79 -11.81 -7.81 -1.19
C ALA A 79 -10.48 -8.11 -0.47
N ASN A 80 -10.02 -9.36 -0.56
CA ASN A 80 -8.68 -9.77 -0.17
C ASN A 80 -7.77 -9.66 -1.40
N ASN A 81 -6.77 -8.78 -1.36
CA ASN A 81 -5.84 -8.56 -2.47
C ASN A 81 -4.51 -9.32 -2.32
N GLY A 82 -4.42 -10.25 -1.36
CA GLY A 82 -3.20 -11.00 -1.03
C GLY A 82 -2.30 -10.31 0.00
N HIS A 83 -2.47 -9.01 0.25
CA HIS A 83 -1.68 -8.24 1.22
C HIS A 83 -2.53 -7.71 2.38
N THR A 84 -3.80 -7.41 2.14
CA THR A 84 -4.74 -6.88 3.13
C THR A 84 -6.18 -7.22 2.71
N ILE A 85 -7.11 -7.05 3.65
CA ILE A 85 -8.51 -6.81 3.32
C ILE A 85 -8.67 -5.33 2.94
N THR A 86 -9.30 -5.09 1.80
CA THR A 86 -9.71 -3.75 1.35
C THR A 86 -11.22 -3.64 1.45
N ALA A 87 -11.71 -2.46 1.80
CA ALA A 87 -13.12 -2.15 1.93
C ALA A 87 -13.44 -0.88 1.14
N GLU A 88 -14.26 -0.99 0.11
CA GLU A 88 -14.71 0.12 -0.72
C GLU A 88 -16.21 0.37 -0.50
N PRO A 89 -16.66 1.63 -0.40
CA PRO A 89 -18.09 1.90 -0.31
C PRO A 89 -18.76 1.51 -1.63
N ASP A 90 -20.07 1.26 -1.60
CA ASP A 90 -20.79 1.06 -2.86
C ASP A 90 -20.68 2.30 -3.78
N SER A 91 -20.81 2.10 -5.10
CA SER A 91 -20.56 3.14 -6.10
C SER A 91 -21.51 4.34 -6.02
N ARG A 92 -22.58 4.24 -5.22
CA ARG A 92 -23.57 5.31 -5.01
C ARG A 92 -23.30 6.11 -3.74
N THR A 93 -22.48 5.58 -2.84
CA THR A 93 -22.13 6.21 -1.57
C THR A 93 -20.99 7.21 -1.80
N ILE A 94 -21.27 8.49 -1.58
CA ILE A 94 -20.28 9.56 -1.63
C ILE A 94 -19.97 10.01 -0.20
N LEU A 95 -18.75 9.72 0.23
CA LEU A 95 -18.21 10.10 1.53
C LEU A 95 -17.08 11.10 1.29
N SER A 96 -17.10 12.26 1.95
CA SER A 96 -15.98 13.19 1.91
C SER A 96 -15.65 13.82 3.27
N LEU A 97 -14.41 14.32 3.35
CA LEU A 97 -13.77 14.89 4.52
C LEU A 97 -13.19 16.27 4.17
N THR A 98 -13.41 17.23 5.07
CA THR A 98 -12.82 18.58 5.04
C THR A 98 -12.35 18.97 6.45
N GLY A 99 -11.69 20.13 6.60
CA GLY A 99 -11.21 20.60 7.90
C GLY A 99 -9.92 19.90 8.34
N GLY A 100 -9.55 19.98 9.62
CA GLY A 100 -8.36 19.31 10.16
C GLY A 100 -7.04 19.67 9.49
N ASN A 101 -6.93 20.90 8.96
CA ASN A 101 -5.79 21.39 8.16
C ASN A 101 -5.62 20.75 6.77
N LEU A 102 -6.64 20.05 6.26
CA LEU A 102 -6.66 19.56 4.89
C LEU A 102 -6.89 20.70 3.90
N ASN A 103 -6.10 20.74 2.83
CA ASN A 103 -6.25 21.71 1.76
C ASN A 103 -7.24 21.22 0.70
N GLY A 104 -8.53 21.31 1.01
CA GLY A 104 -9.63 20.97 0.09
C GLY A 104 -10.54 19.85 0.59
N ILE A 105 -11.32 19.30 -0.35
CA ILE A 105 -12.28 18.22 -0.12
C ILE A 105 -11.63 16.90 -0.50
N PHE A 106 -11.57 15.96 0.44
CA PHE A 106 -11.05 14.62 0.22
C PHE A 106 -12.21 13.62 0.12
N HIS A 107 -12.26 12.85 -0.96
CA HIS A 107 -13.26 11.80 -1.13
C HIS A 107 -12.72 10.48 -0.59
N PHE A 108 -13.52 9.80 0.24
CA PHE A 108 -13.18 8.48 0.73
C PHE A 108 -13.23 7.48 -0.43
N LYS A 109 -12.13 6.77 -0.65
CA LYS A 109 -12.03 5.73 -1.68
C LYS A 109 -12.14 4.34 -1.07
N SER A 110 -11.33 4.04 -0.07
CA SER A 110 -11.27 2.74 0.57
C SER A 110 -10.59 2.83 1.94
N PHE A 111 -10.78 1.82 2.78
CA PHE A 111 -9.88 1.55 3.90
C PHE A 111 -9.32 0.14 3.78
N HIS A 112 -8.21 -0.10 4.46
CA HIS A 112 -7.61 -1.41 4.61
C HIS A 112 -7.04 -1.55 6.03
N LEU A 113 -6.63 -2.75 6.41
CA LEU A 113 -6.21 -3.04 7.78
C LEU A 113 -4.80 -3.63 7.77
N HIS A 114 -4.04 -3.32 8.81
CA HIS A 114 -2.79 -3.99 9.13
C HIS A 114 -2.96 -4.71 10.47
N TRP A 115 -2.44 -5.92 10.56
CA TRP A 115 -2.54 -6.74 11.77
C TRP A 115 -1.33 -7.66 11.91
N GLY A 116 -1.07 -8.09 13.14
CA GLY A 116 0.02 -9.00 13.47
C GLY A 116 -0.48 -10.41 13.76
N PRO A 117 0.43 -11.35 13.97
CA PRO A 117 0.07 -12.72 14.34
C PRO A 117 -0.47 -12.85 15.77
N ASN A 118 -0.39 -11.79 16.59
CA ASN A 118 -0.81 -11.80 17.99
C ASN A 118 -1.27 -10.40 18.44
N TYR A 119 -1.82 -10.34 19.65
CA TYR A 119 -2.38 -9.12 20.26
C TYR A 119 -1.35 -8.03 20.61
N ASN A 120 -0.04 -8.34 20.59
CA ASN A 120 1.03 -7.39 20.93
C ASN A 120 1.64 -6.71 19.69
N THR A 121 1.25 -7.11 18.48
CA THR A 121 1.87 -6.67 17.22
C THR A 121 0.82 -6.43 16.15
N GLY A 122 1.14 -5.60 15.16
CA GLY A 122 0.30 -5.46 13.96
C GLY A 122 0.01 -4.04 13.50
N SER A 123 0.11 -3.06 14.40
CA SER A 123 0.05 -1.66 13.98
C SER A 123 1.33 -1.29 13.23
N GLU A 124 1.21 -0.49 12.18
CA GLU A 124 2.36 0.10 11.52
C GLU A 124 2.91 1.28 12.35
N HIS A 125 2.04 2.20 12.76
CA HIS A 125 2.40 3.30 13.66
C HIS A 125 2.43 2.83 15.13
N GLN A 126 3.23 3.55 15.92
CA GLN A 126 3.33 3.38 17.38
C GLN A 126 3.20 4.74 18.08
N VAL A 127 2.92 4.75 19.39
CA VAL A 127 2.77 5.94 20.24
C VAL A 127 3.56 5.75 21.54
#